data_AF-A0A7S0SN57-F1
#
_entry.id   AF-A0A7S0SN57-F1
#
_cell.length_a   1.000
_cell.length_b   1.000
_cell.length_c   1.000
_cell.angle_alpha   90.00
_cell.angle_beta   90.00
_cell.angle_gamma   90.00
#
_symmetry.space_group_name_H-M   'P 1'
#
loop_
_entity.id
_entity.type
_entity.pdbx_description
1 polymer ?
#
loop_
_entity_poly.entity_id
_entity_poly.type
_entity_poly.pdbx_seq_one_letter_code
_entity_poly.pdbx_strand_id
1 'polypeptide(L)'
;VVRWLAAGVNANAGRSKIQHQPLACASHGGAANLSAVALRLAAPFADPGSRKFMKIDPNYVRSATCKLNLGEVTRVLAAADAVEAGMLPAAQEPAGWSFITECFFLTARALHLGYIKCIAEQTALPQQIQRRTHQLNDVEGMRASWASSVSAAGAGPPTPRQHQQFNNRVAELQMELVDSKDAFAAFEATLQDPRVLGETMQFYRLAATWLIWVATNGQDATGGSTLA
;
A
#
# COMPACT_ATOMS: atom_id res chain seq x y z
N VAL A 1 -4.76 22.00 -0.73
CA VAL A 1 -3.83 20.84 -0.76
C VAL A 1 -4.29 19.69 0.14
N VAL A 2 -4.35 19.86 1.46
CA VAL A 2 -4.76 18.80 2.42
C VAL A 2 -6.10 18.14 2.09
N ARG A 3 -7.13 18.92 1.72
CA ARG A 3 -8.44 18.40 1.30
C ARG A 3 -8.36 17.52 0.04
N TRP A 4 -7.51 17.89 -0.91
CA TRP A 4 -7.29 17.12 -2.13
C TRP A 4 -6.57 15.80 -1.84
N LEU A 5 -5.54 15.83 -0.97
CA LEU A 5 -4.89 14.61 -0.50
C LEU A 5 -5.87 13.68 0.21
N ALA A 6 -6.71 14.22 1.10
CA ALA A 6 -7.74 13.47 1.81
C ALA A 6 -8.71 12.77 0.84
N ALA A 7 -9.20 13.49 -0.17
CA ALA A 7 -10.04 12.91 -1.21
C ALA A 7 -9.31 11.79 -1.95
N GLY A 8 -8.04 12.01 -2.33
CA GLY A 8 -7.20 11.01 -2.98
C GLY A 8 -7.02 9.74 -2.15
N VAL A 9 -6.64 9.84 -0.88
CA VAL A 9 -6.43 8.65 -0.03
C VAL A 9 -7.74 7.94 0.32
N ASN A 10 -8.85 8.68 0.48
CA ASN A 10 -10.14 8.08 0.80
C ASN A 10 -10.73 7.32 -0.40
N ALA A 11 -10.63 7.88 -1.61
CA ALA A 11 -11.05 7.19 -2.83
C ALA A 11 -10.25 5.89 -3.07
N ASN A 12 -9.03 5.82 -2.52
CA ASN A 12 -8.13 4.69 -2.67
C ASN A 12 -8.09 3.76 -1.46
N ALA A 13 -9.07 3.85 -0.54
CA ALA A 13 -9.11 3.00 0.65
C ALA A 13 -9.07 1.50 0.32
N GLY A 14 -9.65 1.09 -0.82
CA GLY A 14 -9.61 -0.31 -1.29
C GLY A 14 -8.21 -0.87 -1.51
N ARG A 15 -7.18 -0.04 -1.71
CA ARG A 15 -5.78 -0.47 -1.87
C ARG A 15 -5.19 -1.11 -0.62
N SER A 16 -5.80 -0.94 0.57
CA SER A 16 -5.34 -1.65 1.78
C SER A 16 -5.71 -3.14 1.81
N LYS A 17 -6.58 -3.60 0.89
CA LYS A 17 -6.99 -5.01 0.82
C LYS A 17 -5.86 -5.87 0.24
N ILE A 18 -5.79 -7.13 0.67
CA ILE A 18 -4.83 -8.11 0.14
C ILE A 18 -4.94 -8.16 -1.38
N GLN A 19 -6.16 -8.36 -1.89
CA GLN A 19 -6.52 -8.21 -3.30
C GLN A 19 -7.39 -6.97 -3.45
N HIS A 20 -6.85 -5.93 -4.07
CA HIS A 20 -7.58 -4.72 -4.38
C HIS A 20 -8.12 -4.79 -5.81
N GLN A 21 -9.22 -4.11 -6.09
CA GLN A 21 -9.76 -4.02 -7.45
C GLN A 21 -8.95 -2.99 -8.25
N PRO A 22 -8.17 -3.39 -9.27
CA PRO A 22 -7.23 -2.47 -9.93
C PRO A 22 -7.92 -1.33 -10.70
N LEU A 23 -9.12 -1.58 -11.24
CA LEU A 23 -9.89 -0.58 -12.00
C LEU A 23 -10.69 0.39 -11.10
N ALA A 24 -10.89 0.05 -9.83
CA ALA A 24 -11.62 0.88 -8.88
C ALA A 24 -10.70 1.80 -8.07
N CYS A 25 -9.38 1.63 -8.19
CA CYS A 25 -8.36 2.37 -7.46
C CYS A 25 -7.34 2.97 -8.42
N ALA A 26 -6.56 3.94 -7.94
CA ALA A 26 -5.41 4.47 -8.65
C ALA A 26 -4.38 3.37 -8.91
N SER A 27 -3.62 3.53 -9.99
CA SER A 27 -2.49 2.65 -10.33
C SER A 27 -1.38 2.69 -9.27
N HIS A 28 -0.48 1.71 -9.30
CA HIS A 28 0.69 1.69 -8.42
C HIS A 28 1.56 2.94 -8.53
N GLY A 29 1.85 3.38 -9.77
CA GLY A 29 2.59 4.61 -10.01
C GLY A 29 1.87 5.86 -9.49
N GLY A 30 0.54 5.95 -9.68
CA GLY A 30 -0.26 7.05 -9.15
C GLY A 30 -0.25 7.10 -7.63
N ALA A 31 -0.39 5.94 -6.97
CA ALA A 31 -0.36 5.84 -5.52
C ALA A 31 1.05 6.12 -4.95
N ALA A 32 2.11 5.65 -5.60
CA ALA A 32 3.50 5.95 -5.22
C ALA A 32 3.81 7.45 -5.35
N ASN A 33 3.37 8.09 -6.43
CA ASN A 33 3.51 9.54 -6.61
C ASN A 33 2.74 10.32 -5.55
N LEU A 34 1.53 9.87 -5.16
CA LEU A 34 0.78 10.47 -4.06
C LEU A 34 1.54 10.36 -2.74
N SER A 35 2.17 9.21 -2.46
CA SER A 35 3.06 9.05 -1.30
C SER A 35 4.23 10.02 -1.34
N ALA A 36 4.91 10.16 -2.49
CA ALA A 36 6.04 11.07 -2.65
C ALA A 36 5.64 12.54 -2.44
N VAL A 37 4.50 12.98 -2.97
CA VAL A 37 3.97 14.34 -2.72
C VAL A 37 3.68 14.55 -1.23
N ALA A 38 3.06 13.56 -0.57
CA ALA A 38 2.75 13.64 0.85
C ALA A 38 4.02 13.67 1.73
N LEU A 39 5.07 12.93 1.36
CA LEU A 39 6.38 12.99 2.00
C LEU A 39 7.01 14.37 1.88
N ARG A 40 6.99 14.99 0.69
CA ARG A 40 7.55 16.32 0.47
C ARG A 40 6.81 17.41 1.25
N LEU A 41 5.49 17.25 1.45
CA LEU A 41 4.69 18.13 2.31
C LEU A 41 5.01 17.93 3.80
N ALA A 42 5.38 16.72 4.20
CA ALA A 42 5.77 16.40 5.56
C ALA A 42 7.23 16.77 5.90
N ALA A 43 8.10 16.87 4.89
CA ALA A 43 9.53 17.13 5.06
C ALA A 43 9.89 18.29 6.03
N PRO A 44 9.20 19.45 6.04
CA PRO A 44 9.53 20.55 6.94
C PRO A 44 9.37 20.27 8.44
N PHE A 45 8.65 19.19 8.79
CA PHE A 45 8.45 18.74 10.17
C PHE A 45 8.85 17.27 10.39
N ALA A 46 9.46 16.62 9.39
CA ALA A 46 9.90 15.23 9.45
C ALA A 46 11.14 15.01 10.32
N ASP A 47 11.87 16.07 10.67
CA ASP A 47 13.01 15.98 11.59
C ASP A 47 12.55 15.96 13.06
N PRO A 48 12.78 14.84 13.80
CA PRO A 48 12.46 14.76 15.22
C PRO A 48 13.21 15.79 16.07
N GLY A 49 14.43 16.18 15.68
CA GLY A 49 15.24 17.16 16.42
C GLY A 49 14.58 18.55 16.49
N SER A 50 13.77 18.88 15.49
CA SER A 50 13.01 20.14 15.45
C SER A 50 11.88 20.24 16.48
N ARG A 51 11.53 19.13 17.17
CA ARG A 51 10.39 19.00 18.10
C ARG A 51 9.02 19.39 17.55
N LYS A 52 8.91 19.61 16.23
CA LYS A 52 7.63 19.95 15.57
C LYS A 52 6.62 18.82 15.66
N PHE A 53 7.06 17.60 15.95
CA PHE A 53 6.19 16.45 16.23
C PHE A 53 5.23 16.68 17.41
N MET A 54 5.60 17.54 18.37
CA MET A 54 4.71 17.92 19.49
C MET A 54 3.47 18.68 19.04
N LYS A 55 3.46 19.23 17.81
CA LYS A 55 2.29 19.90 17.21
C LYS A 55 1.32 18.91 16.56
N ILE A 56 1.65 17.62 16.52
CA ILE A 56 0.77 16.57 15.99
C ILE A 56 -0.15 16.14 17.13
N ASP A 57 -1.42 16.53 17.04
CA ASP A 57 -2.41 16.19 18.06
C ASP A 57 -2.99 14.77 17.82
N PRO A 58 -2.89 13.85 18.80
CA PRO A 58 -3.45 12.50 18.68
C PRO A 58 -4.98 12.46 18.62
N ASN A 59 -5.68 13.50 19.07
CA ASN A 59 -7.14 13.55 19.04
C ASN A 59 -7.72 13.72 17.63
N TYR A 60 -6.89 14.03 16.63
CA TYR A 60 -7.34 14.19 15.25
C TYR A 60 -8.10 12.97 14.71
N VAL A 61 -7.69 11.75 15.04
CA VAL A 61 -8.35 10.52 14.57
C VAL A 61 -9.64 10.18 15.33
N ARG A 62 -9.90 10.88 16.45
CA ARG A 62 -11.12 10.76 17.28
C ARG A 62 -12.14 11.85 16.95
N SER A 63 -11.73 12.85 16.17
CA SER A 63 -12.56 13.99 15.80
C SER A 63 -13.54 13.66 14.68
N ALA A 64 -14.75 14.17 14.80
CA ALA A 64 -15.75 14.12 13.74
C ALA A 64 -15.32 14.89 12.48
N THR A 65 -14.38 15.83 12.61
CA THR A 65 -13.84 16.62 11.48
C THR A 65 -12.60 15.99 10.83
N CYS A 66 -12.20 14.79 11.26
CA CYS A 66 -11.10 14.04 10.66
C CYS A 66 -11.36 13.83 9.16
N LYS A 67 -10.41 14.25 8.32
CA LYS A 67 -10.55 14.13 6.86
C LYS A 67 -10.34 12.69 6.35
N LEU A 68 -9.87 11.77 7.20
CA LEU A 68 -9.62 10.38 6.84
C LEU A 68 -10.86 9.52 7.08
N ASN A 69 -11.20 8.67 6.11
CA ASN A 69 -12.17 7.60 6.35
C ASN A 69 -11.48 6.44 7.07
N LEU A 70 -11.77 6.29 8.37
CA LEU A 70 -11.19 5.28 9.24
C LEU A 70 -12.18 4.18 9.65
N GLY A 71 -13.36 4.11 9.03
CA GLY A 71 -14.43 3.18 9.44
C GLY A 71 -14.03 1.70 9.29
N GLU A 72 -13.38 1.33 8.19
CA GLU A 72 -12.95 -0.05 7.92
C GLU A 72 -11.51 -0.36 8.38
N VAL A 73 -10.85 0.56 9.07
CA VAL A 73 -9.43 0.41 9.44
C VAL A 73 -9.30 -0.31 10.78
N THR A 74 -8.59 -1.43 10.81
CA THR A 74 -8.29 -2.14 12.05
C THR A 74 -7.45 -1.27 13.00
N ARG A 75 -7.90 -1.13 14.25
CA ARG A 75 -7.18 -0.41 15.31
C ARG A 75 -6.24 -1.36 16.06
N VAL A 76 -5.18 -0.81 16.64
CA VAL A 76 -4.12 -1.60 17.32
C VAL A 76 -4.64 -2.25 18.61
N LEU A 77 -5.38 -1.49 19.45
CA LEU A 77 -5.90 -1.94 20.75
C LEU A 77 -7.28 -1.34 21.04
N ALA A 78 -8.19 -1.35 20.07
CA ALA A 78 -9.55 -0.85 20.29
C ALA A 78 -10.57 -1.66 19.48
N ALA A 79 -11.62 -2.12 20.17
CA ALA A 79 -12.83 -2.64 19.54
C ALA A 79 -13.75 -1.47 19.14
N ALA A 80 -14.77 -1.75 18.31
CA ALA A 80 -15.62 -0.73 17.71
C ALA A 80 -16.37 0.12 18.75
N ASP A 81 -16.87 -0.50 19.82
CA ASP A 81 -17.52 0.15 20.96
C ASP A 81 -16.59 1.13 21.69
N ALA A 82 -15.33 0.72 21.93
CA ALA A 82 -14.32 1.58 22.54
C ALA A 82 -13.94 2.77 21.65
N VAL A 83 -14.01 2.62 20.32
CA VAL A 83 -13.78 3.72 19.37
C VAL A 83 -14.92 4.73 19.45
N GLU A 84 -16.18 4.28 19.42
CA GLU A 84 -17.35 5.15 19.51
C GLU A 84 -17.41 5.91 20.84
N ALA A 85 -17.19 5.20 21.95
CA ALA A 85 -17.09 5.84 23.28
C ALA A 85 -15.88 6.78 23.39
N GLY A 86 -14.84 6.51 22.61
CA GLY A 86 -13.65 7.31 22.52
C GLY A 86 -13.74 8.49 21.57
N MET A 87 -14.86 8.75 20.87
CA MET A 87 -14.94 9.92 19.99
C MET A 87 -14.80 11.23 20.77
N LEU A 88 -14.24 12.25 20.12
CA LEU A 88 -14.05 13.56 20.73
C LEU A 88 -15.45 14.20 20.96
N PRO A 89 -15.79 14.63 22.18
CA PRO A 89 -17.07 15.27 22.43
C PRO A 89 -17.21 16.57 21.62
N ALA A 90 -18.43 16.91 21.19
CA ALA A 90 -18.68 18.12 20.40
C ALA A 90 -18.16 19.42 21.06
N ALA A 91 -18.13 19.47 22.39
CA ALA A 91 -17.60 20.61 23.15
C ALA A 91 -16.06 20.75 23.08
N GLN A 92 -15.35 19.68 22.72
CA GLN A 92 -13.88 19.63 22.62
C GLN A 92 -13.40 19.63 21.16
N GLU A 93 -14.32 19.69 20.20
CA GLU A 93 -13.98 19.78 18.77
C GLU A 93 -13.30 21.14 18.46
N PRO A 94 -12.09 21.14 17.90
CA PRO A 94 -11.44 22.38 17.50
C PRO A 94 -12.11 22.97 16.26
N ALA A 95 -12.05 24.30 16.11
CA ALA A 95 -12.52 24.99 14.90
C ALA A 95 -11.78 24.52 13.62
N GLY A 96 -10.57 23.99 13.79
CA GLY A 96 -9.80 23.37 12.71
C GLY A 96 -8.51 22.77 13.24
N TRP A 97 -7.99 21.79 12.50
CA TRP A 97 -6.74 21.12 12.82
C TRP A 97 -5.54 21.82 12.18
N SER A 98 -4.38 21.72 12.83
CA SER A 98 -3.15 22.29 12.28
C SER A 98 -2.73 21.55 11.01
N PHE A 99 -2.12 22.27 10.06
CA PHE A 99 -1.58 21.64 8.85
C PHE A 99 -0.64 20.47 9.16
N ILE A 100 0.20 20.61 10.19
CA ILE A 100 1.17 19.57 10.59
C ILE A 100 0.43 18.28 11.01
N THR A 101 -0.61 18.42 11.83
CA THR A 101 -1.43 17.29 12.28
C THR A 101 -2.09 16.60 11.10
N GLU A 102 -2.80 17.35 10.24
CA GLU A 102 -3.52 16.76 9.12
C GLU A 102 -2.57 16.12 8.09
N CYS A 103 -1.46 16.81 7.78
CA CYS A 103 -0.46 16.32 6.86
C CYS A 103 0.19 15.04 7.39
N PHE A 104 0.51 14.95 8.69
CA PHE A 104 1.11 13.76 9.28
C PHE A 104 0.22 12.52 9.05
N PHE A 105 -1.05 12.58 9.44
CA PHE A 105 -1.95 11.44 9.30
C PHE A 105 -2.26 11.11 7.82
N LEU A 106 -2.38 12.13 6.96
CA LEU A 106 -2.57 11.92 5.53
C LEU A 106 -1.33 11.30 4.86
N THR A 107 -0.13 11.71 5.25
CA THR A 107 1.12 11.11 4.75
C THR A 107 1.24 9.66 5.20
N ALA A 108 0.92 9.35 6.45
CA ALA A 108 0.89 7.96 6.93
C ALA A 108 -0.11 7.11 6.11
N ARG A 109 -1.31 7.63 5.84
CA ARG A 109 -2.31 6.94 5.00
C ARG A 109 -1.85 6.78 3.56
N ALA A 110 -1.25 7.82 2.96
CA ALA A 110 -0.75 7.79 1.60
C ALA A 110 0.39 6.77 1.43
N LEU A 111 1.29 6.67 2.41
CA LEU A 111 2.36 5.66 2.43
C LEU A 111 1.80 4.24 2.54
N HIS A 112 0.81 4.03 3.41
CA HIS A 112 0.17 2.73 3.59
C HIS A 112 -0.50 2.23 2.28
N LEU A 113 -1.22 3.11 1.57
CA LEU A 113 -1.94 2.74 0.35
C LEU A 113 -1.07 2.74 -0.93
N GLY A 114 0.05 3.46 -0.91
CA GLY A 114 0.99 3.59 -2.02
C GLY A 114 2.23 2.75 -1.78
N TYR A 115 3.25 3.37 -1.19
CA TYR A 115 4.59 2.78 -1.06
C TYR A 115 4.61 1.41 -0.36
N ILE A 116 3.96 1.28 0.80
CA ILE A 116 3.91 0.02 1.57
C ILE A 116 3.15 -1.07 0.82
N LYS A 117 2.04 -0.72 0.16
CA LYS A 117 1.28 -1.64 -0.69
C LYS A 117 2.14 -2.14 -1.86
N CYS A 118 2.90 -1.26 -2.50
CA CYS A 118 3.83 -1.64 -3.57
C CYS A 118 4.93 -2.58 -3.07
N ILE A 119 5.51 -2.34 -1.89
CA ILE A 119 6.48 -3.26 -1.27
C ILE A 119 5.87 -4.65 -1.03
N ALA A 120 4.66 -4.70 -0.46
CA ALA A 120 3.99 -5.97 -0.18
C ALA A 120 3.73 -6.80 -1.45
N GLU A 121 3.33 -6.15 -2.54
CA GLU A 121 3.12 -6.83 -3.82
C GLU A 121 4.42 -7.23 -4.52
N GLN A 122 5.44 -6.36 -4.48
CA GLN A 122 6.79 -6.67 -4.97
C GLN A 122 7.38 -7.88 -4.24
N THR A 123 7.16 -8.01 -2.93
CA THR A 123 7.62 -9.17 -2.13
C THR A 123 6.91 -10.47 -2.55
N ALA A 124 5.65 -10.41 -2.97
CA ALA A 124 4.88 -11.57 -3.39
C ALA A 124 5.16 -12.01 -4.84
N LEU A 125 5.63 -11.08 -5.69
CA LEU A 125 5.80 -11.30 -7.13
C LEU A 125 6.81 -12.41 -7.50
N PRO A 126 8.00 -12.54 -6.87
CA PRO A 126 8.95 -13.61 -7.21
C PRO A 126 8.34 -15.01 -7.15
N GLN A 127 7.58 -15.31 -6.09
CA GLN A 127 6.89 -16.60 -5.98
C GLN A 127 5.79 -16.77 -7.03
N GLN A 128 5.11 -15.68 -7.43
CA GLN A 128 4.12 -15.73 -8.51
C GLN A 128 4.79 -15.98 -9.87
N ILE A 129 5.90 -15.30 -10.16
CA ILE A 129 6.70 -15.50 -11.37
C ILE A 129 7.19 -16.94 -11.45
N GLN A 130 7.70 -17.50 -10.35
CA GLN A 130 8.13 -18.91 -10.31
C GLN A 130 6.96 -19.86 -10.61
N ARG A 131 5.81 -19.66 -9.97
CA ARG A 131 4.60 -20.48 -10.22
C ARG A 131 4.14 -20.40 -11.66
N ARG A 132 4.06 -19.20 -12.24
CA ARG A 132 3.66 -18.99 -13.65
C ARG A 132 4.68 -19.59 -14.62
N THR A 133 5.97 -19.48 -14.31
CA THR A 133 7.04 -20.10 -15.10
C THR A 133 6.90 -21.62 -15.12
N HIS A 134 6.66 -22.25 -13.96
CA HIS A 134 6.44 -23.69 -13.89
C HIS A 134 5.18 -24.11 -14.66
N GLN A 135 4.06 -23.40 -14.46
CA GLN A 135 2.82 -23.66 -15.18
C GLN A 135 2.99 -23.58 -16.70
N LEU A 136 3.71 -22.57 -17.20
CA LEU A 136 4.01 -22.43 -18.63
C LEU A 136 4.83 -23.62 -19.14
N ASN A 137 5.91 -23.96 -18.44
CA ASN A 137 6.79 -25.08 -18.80
C ASN A 137 6.03 -26.42 -18.80
N ASP A 138 5.13 -26.63 -17.84
CA ASP A 138 4.33 -27.84 -17.74
C ASP A 138 3.36 -27.96 -18.91
N VAL A 139 2.64 -26.87 -19.24
CA VAL A 139 1.71 -26.84 -20.38
C VAL A 139 2.48 -27.05 -21.69
N GLU A 140 3.59 -26.36 -21.90
CA GLU A 140 4.42 -26.53 -23.10
C GLU A 140 5.03 -27.94 -23.19
N GLY A 141 5.52 -28.50 -22.08
CA GLY A 141 6.07 -29.84 -22.00
C GLY A 141 5.03 -30.94 -22.28
N MET A 142 3.77 -30.69 -21.93
CA MET A 142 2.65 -31.59 -22.22
C MET A 142 2.20 -31.54 -23.68
N ARG A 143 2.75 -30.68 -24.55
CA ARG A 143 2.30 -30.52 -25.95
C ARG A 143 2.24 -31.84 -26.73
N ALA A 144 3.25 -32.69 -26.61
CA ALA A 144 3.29 -33.99 -27.29
C ALA A 144 2.23 -34.96 -26.73
N SER A 145 2.07 -34.99 -25.41
CA SER A 145 1.06 -35.80 -24.71
C SER A 145 -0.36 -35.34 -25.02
N TRP A 146 -0.57 -34.03 -25.12
CA TRP A 146 -1.85 -33.45 -25.55
C TRP A 146 -2.18 -33.89 -26.98
N ALA A 147 -1.23 -33.75 -27.92
CA ALA A 147 -1.42 -34.14 -29.31
C ALA A 147 -1.74 -35.64 -29.46
N SER A 148 -1.06 -36.49 -28.67
CA SER A 148 -1.34 -37.93 -28.65
C SER A 148 -2.69 -38.26 -28.01
N SER A 149 -3.10 -37.57 -26.94
CA SER A 149 -4.41 -37.79 -26.30
C SER A 149 -5.59 -37.42 -27.21
N VAL A 150 -5.48 -36.31 -27.96
CA VAL A 150 -6.47 -35.89 -28.95
C VAL A 150 -6.58 -36.93 -30.06
N SER A 151 -5.44 -37.47 -30.50
CA SER A 151 -5.40 -38.53 -31.52
C SER A 151 -6.00 -39.85 -31.02
N ALA A 152 -5.77 -40.20 -29.75
CA ALA A 152 -6.28 -41.41 -29.11
C ALA A 152 -7.79 -41.37 -28.84
N ALA A 153 -8.39 -40.19 -28.70
CA ALA A 153 -9.84 -39.99 -28.50
C ALA A 153 -10.69 -40.29 -29.76
N GLY A 154 -10.15 -40.98 -30.76
CA GLY A 154 -10.84 -41.37 -31.99
C GLY A 154 -11.03 -40.24 -33.00
N ALA A 155 -10.47 -39.06 -32.75
CA ALA A 155 -10.66 -37.86 -33.58
C ALA A 155 -9.62 -37.71 -34.71
N GLY A 156 -8.62 -38.60 -34.79
CA GLY A 156 -7.47 -38.44 -35.70
C GLY A 156 -6.48 -37.37 -35.21
N PRO A 157 -5.45 -37.03 -36.00
CA PRO A 157 -4.46 -36.03 -35.61
C PRO A 157 -5.14 -34.68 -35.30
N PRO A 158 -4.59 -33.86 -34.37
CA PRO A 158 -5.24 -32.64 -33.97
C PRO A 158 -5.46 -31.72 -35.16
N THR A 159 -6.66 -31.18 -35.27
CA THR A 159 -7.01 -30.24 -36.34
C THR A 159 -6.23 -28.93 -36.20
N PRO A 160 -6.06 -28.15 -37.29
CA PRO A 160 -5.42 -26.84 -37.22
C PRO A 160 -6.06 -25.91 -36.17
N ARG A 161 -7.38 -25.98 -35.99
CA ARG A 161 -8.10 -25.20 -34.97
C ARG A 161 -7.72 -25.60 -33.54
N GLN A 162 -7.56 -26.90 -33.27
CA GLN A 162 -7.13 -27.40 -31.95
C GLN A 162 -5.69 -26.99 -31.65
N HIS A 163 -4.79 -27.08 -32.63
CA HIS A 163 -3.43 -26.56 -32.50
C HIS A 163 -3.40 -25.06 -32.20
N GLN A 164 -4.24 -24.28 -32.88
CA GLN A 164 -4.34 -22.84 -32.64
C GLN A 164 -4.85 -22.52 -31.23
N GLN A 165 -5.88 -23.23 -30.74
CA GLN A 165 -6.38 -23.04 -29.37
C GLN A 165 -5.30 -23.32 -28.31
N PHE A 166 -4.53 -24.40 -28.48
CA PHE A 166 -3.42 -24.70 -27.60
C PHE A 166 -2.34 -23.60 -27.64
N ASN A 167 -1.98 -23.15 -28.85
CA ASN A 167 -1.00 -22.07 -29.02
C ASN A 167 -1.47 -20.75 -28.41
N ASN A 168 -2.76 -20.41 -28.55
CA ASN A 168 -3.34 -19.23 -27.91
C ASN A 168 -3.22 -19.32 -26.39
N ARG A 169 -3.50 -20.49 -25.81
CA ARG A 169 -3.37 -20.68 -24.35
C ARG A 169 -1.93 -20.55 -23.86
N VAL A 170 -0.97 -21.08 -24.61
CA VAL A 170 0.46 -20.90 -24.32
C VAL A 170 0.84 -19.42 -24.41
N ALA A 171 0.39 -18.72 -25.46
CA ALA A 171 0.66 -17.29 -25.64
C ALA A 171 0.07 -16.43 -24.50
N GLU A 172 -1.14 -16.75 -24.02
CA GLU A 172 -1.73 -16.11 -22.84
C GLU A 172 -0.85 -16.27 -21.59
N LEU A 173 -0.43 -17.51 -21.29
CA LEU A 173 0.44 -17.79 -20.14
C LEU A 173 1.80 -17.10 -20.26
N GLN A 174 2.37 -17.02 -21.47
CA GLN A 174 3.59 -16.28 -21.74
C GLN A 174 3.39 -14.79 -21.49
N MET A 175 2.29 -14.20 -21.96
CA MET A 175 1.96 -12.79 -21.76
C MET A 175 1.79 -12.47 -20.27
N GLU A 176 1.04 -13.29 -19.52
CA GLU A 176 0.88 -13.13 -18.07
C GLU A 176 2.20 -13.22 -17.29
N LEU A 177 3.16 -14.03 -17.78
CA LEU A 177 4.49 -14.14 -17.20
C LEU A 177 5.34 -12.90 -17.50
N VAL A 178 5.28 -12.40 -18.73
CA VAL A 178 5.95 -11.14 -19.12
C VAL A 178 5.42 -9.98 -18.29
N ASP A 179 4.10 -9.81 -18.21
CA ASP A 179 3.47 -8.76 -17.41
C ASP A 179 3.92 -8.80 -15.93
N SER A 180 4.07 -10.00 -15.36
CA SER A 180 4.58 -10.15 -13.99
C SER A 180 6.02 -9.70 -13.82
N LYS A 181 6.88 -10.03 -14.81
CA LYS A 181 8.30 -9.65 -14.80
C LYS A 181 8.46 -8.14 -14.99
N ASP A 182 7.68 -7.56 -15.90
CA ASP A 182 7.66 -6.12 -16.15
C ASP A 182 7.17 -5.36 -14.92
N ALA A 183 6.10 -5.83 -14.26
CA ALA A 183 5.62 -5.28 -13.00
C ALA A 183 6.69 -5.36 -11.91
N PHE A 184 7.40 -6.49 -11.78
CA PHE A 184 8.48 -6.65 -10.82
C PHE A 184 9.63 -5.66 -11.08
N ALA A 185 10.07 -5.52 -12.32
CA ALA A 185 11.11 -4.57 -12.70
C ALA A 185 10.69 -3.11 -12.44
N ALA A 186 9.44 -2.76 -12.71
CA ALA A 186 8.89 -1.43 -12.41
C ALA A 186 8.85 -1.14 -10.91
N PHE A 187 8.49 -2.13 -10.09
CA PHE A 187 8.54 -1.99 -8.63
C PHE A 187 9.97 -1.82 -8.13
N GLU A 188 10.92 -2.63 -8.59
CA GLU A 188 12.33 -2.50 -8.22
C GLU A 188 12.85 -1.08 -8.51
N ALA A 189 12.63 -0.57 -9.72
CA ALA A 189 13.07 0.77 -10.11
C ALA A 189 12.44 1.88 -9.25
N THR A 190 11.17 1.74 -8.88
CA THR A 190 10.45 2.77 -8.09
C THR A 190 10.80 2.70 -6.61
N LEU A 191 10.85 1.49 -6.04
CA LEU A 191 11.04 1.27 -4.60
C LEU A 191 12.50 1.44 -4.16
N GLN A 192 13.45 1.34 -5.10
CA GLN A 192 14.87 1.53 -4.85
C GLN A 192 15.35 2.98 -5.10
N ASP A 193 14.44 3.91 -5.37
CA ASP A 193 14.81 5.34 -5.45
C ASP A 193 15.36 5.80 -4.09
N PRO A 194 16.66 6.14 -4.00
CA PRO A 194 17.30 6.48 -2.73
C PRO A 194 16.68 7.72 -2.08
N ARG A 195 16.13 8.64 -2.87
CA ARG A 195 15.51 9.85 -2.35
C ARG A 195 14.21 9.53 -1.64
N VAL A 196 13.30 8.80 -2.31
CA VAL A 196 12.01 8.44 -1.74
C VAL A 196 12.19 7.52 -0.54
N LEU A 197 13.15 6.59 -0.60
CA LEU A 197 13.54 5.77 0.54
C LEU A 197 14.01 6.63 1.72
N GLY A 198 14.90 7.60 1.47
CA GLY A 198 15.39 8.51 2.52
C GLY A 198 14.28 9.33 3.17
N GLU A 199 13.41 9.95 2.36
CA GLU A 199 12.24 10.71 2.82
C GLU A 199 11.25 9.81 3.60
N THR A 200 11.03 8.58 3.14
CA THR A 200 10.18 7.58 3.81
C THR A 200 10.74 7.17 5.17
N MET A 201 12.03 6.86 5.24
CA MET A 201 12.70 6.50 6.50
C MET A 201 12.69 7.65 7.49
N GLN A 202 12.90 8.89 7.03
CA GLN A 202 12.78 10.08 7.86
C GLN A 202 11.37 10.22 8.45
N PHE A 203 10.34 10.04 7.63
CA PHE A 203 8.95 10.08 8.08
C PHE A 203 8.62 8.99 9.10
N TYR A 204 9.08 7.75 8.90
CA TYR A 204 8.85 6.67 9.87
C TYR A 204 9.63 6.87 11.18
N ARG A 205 10.82 7.49 11.14
CA ARG A 205 11.52 7.92 12.36
C ARG A 205 10.70 8.94 13.13
N LEU A 206 10.16 9.97 12.44
CA LEU A 206 9.21 10.91 13.04
C LEU A 206 8.01 10.19 13.66
N ALA A 207 7.37 9.28 12.92
CA ALA A 207 6.19 8.56 13.38
C ALA A 207 6.51 7.72 14.63
N ALA A 208 7.65 7.03 14.67
CA ALA A 208 8.09 6.28 15.84
C ALA A 208 8.33 7.19 17.06
N THR A 209 9.06 8.31 16.89
CA THR A 209 9.27 9.28 17.98
C THR A 209 7.96 9.84 18.49
N TRP A 210 7.03 10.20 17.59
CA TRP A 210 5.72 10.70 17.96
C TRP A 210 4.88 9.65 18.70
N LEU A 211 4.87 8.40 18.23
CA LEU A 211 4.14 7.31 18.91
C LEU A 211 4.68 7.06 20.32
N ILE A 212 6.00 7.07 20.51
CA ILE A 212 6.62 6.96 21.83
C ILE A 212 6.16 8.13 22.71
N TRP A 213 6.25 9.36 22.20
CA TRP A 213 5.84 10.55 22.92
C TRP A 213 4.35 10.54 23.31
N VAL A 214 3.47 10.05 22.43
CA VAL A 214 2.04 9.88 22.75
C VAL A 214 1.85 8.80 23.83
N ALA A 215 2.52 7.66 23.70
CA ALA A 215 2.40 6.55 24.65
C ALA A 215 2.88 6.92 26.06
N THR A 216 3.87 7.81 26.17
CA THR A 216 4.42 8.28 27.43
C THR A 216 3.80 9.59 27.92
N ASN A 217 2.77 10.11 27.27
CA ASN A 217 2.19 11.43 27.56
C ASN A 217 3.24 12.55 27.62
N GLY A 218 4.26 12.47 26.76
CA GLY A 218 5.35 13.42 26.68
C GLY A 218 6.47 13.24 27.69
N GLN A 219 6.44 12.17 28.48
CA GLN A 219 7.52 11.76 29.38
C GLN A 219 8.53 10.87 28.62
N ASP A 220 9.79 10.81 29.01
CA ASP A 220 10.74 9.82 28.52
C ASP A 220 10.50 8.48 29.23
N ALA A 221 11.18 7.41 28.79
CA ALA A 221 11.02 6.07 29.38
C ALA A 221 11.39 6.00 30.88
N THR A 222 11.94 7.07 31.45
CA THR A 222 12.27 7.21 32.88
C THR A 222 11.36 8.19 33.63
N GLY A 223 10.33 8.77 32.98
CA GLY A 223 9.43 9.76 33.56
C GLY A 223 9.92 11.21 33.48
N GLY A 224 11.09 11.46 32.85
CA GLY A 224 11.66 12.79 32.59
C GLY A 224 11.14 13.43 31.31
N SER A 225 11.58 14.65 30.96
CA SER A 225 11.12 15.41 29.78
C SER A 225 12.10 15.33 28.59
N THR A 226 13.03 14.38 28.60
CA THR A 226 14.19 14.36 27.69
C THR A 226 14.09 13.25 26.66
N LEU A 227 13.15 13.39 25.72
CA LEU A 227 13.32 12.80 24.39
C LEU A 227 14.19 13.76 23.57
N ALA A 228 15.51 13.62 23.71
CA ALA A 228 16.54 14.25 22.91
C ALA A 228 17.56 13.18 22.49
#